data_AF-A0A7C3XB40-F1
#
_entry.id   AF-A0A7C3XB40-F1
#
_cell.length_a   1.000
_cell.length_b   1.000
_cell.length_c   1.000
_cell.angle_alpha   90.00
_cell.angle_beta   90.00
_cell.angle_gamma   90.00
#
_symmetry.space_group_name_H-M   'P 1'
#
loop_
_entity.id
_entity.type
_entity.pdbx_description
1 polymer ?
#
loop_
_entity_poly.entity_id
_entity_poly.type
_entity_poly.pdbx_seq_one_letter_code
_entity_poly.pdbx_strand_id
1 'polypeptide(L)'
;AARAASAGYYGDHVEARLLGRLLEFMGNPNNRGDILWIGATNRPDLMDVATVRRFDRVFAFMNPSDQAREALVGDLLHKLNVPYDPDLDCNRAAQLMADFSCDEVEKVIRRAYELSLAPGEPQRVTNEHVARARASFKHNYDPVMHELVALLSIQGSNFISDLPWYDSKGQRVEELPPFLRALADDDGSLDMRQISQRTEELREIARSR
;
A
#
# COMPACT_ATOMS: atom_id res chain seq x y z
N ALA A 1 -28.98 -21.68 -20.66
CA ALA A 1 -29.00 -21.52 -19.19
C ALA A 1 -27.71 -20.85 -18.75
N ALA A 2 -27.74 -19.56 -18.46
CA ALA A 2 -26.61 -18.81 -17.92
C ALA A 2 -27.18 -17.83 -16.88
N ARG A 3 -27.42 -18.34 -15.68
CA ARG A 3 -27.60 -17.52 -14.47
C ARG A 3 -26.25 -17.53 -13.76
N ALA A 4 -25.47 -16.49 -13.97
CA ALA A 4 -24.33 -16.18 -13.11
C ALA A 4 -24.75 -15.01 -12.22
N ALA A 5 -24.95 -15.35 -10.95
CA ALA A 5 -24.84 -14.53 -9.76
C ALA A 5 -25.20 -13.03 -9.89
N SER A 6 -26.45 -12.74 -9.54
CA SER A 6 -26.83 -11.49 -8.90
C SER A 6 -26.10 -11.36 -7.55
N ALA A 7 -25.04 -10.56 -7.51
CA ALA A 7 -24.53 -9.98 -6.27
C ALA A 7 -24.79 -8.47 -6.33
N GLY A 8 -25.90 -8.06 -5.73
CA GLY A 8 -26.32 -6.67 -5.68
C GLY A 8 -25.56 -5.89 -4.63
N TYR A 9 -25.07 -4.70 -5.00
CA TYR A 9 -25.25 -3.43 -4.28
C TYR A 9 -24.55 -2.31 -5.09
N TYR A 10 -25.01 -2.06 -6.32
CA TYR A 10 -24.69 -0.80 -6.99
C TYR A 10 -25.91 0.10 -6.84
N GLY A 11 -25.78 1.11 -5.98
CA GLY A 11 -26.69 2.22 -5.91
C GLY A 11 -26.82 2.86 -7.29
N ASP A 12 -28.05 3.22 -7.59
CA ASP A 12 -28.49 4.11 -8.67
C ASP A 12 -28.07 3.72 -10.11
N HIS A 13 -29.04 3.37 -10.96
CA HIS A 13 -28.83 3.08 -12.38
C HIS A 13 -28.06 4.18 -13.14
N VAL A 14 -28.00 5.38 -12.58
CA VAL A 14 -27.20 6.50 -13.07
C VAL A 14 -25.70 6.26 -12.90
N GLU A 15 -25.24 5.83 -11.73
CA GLU A 15 -23.81 5.58 -11.45
C GLU A 15 -23.24 4.50 -12.36
N ALA A 16 -23.96 3.38 -12.50
CA ALA A 16 -23.57 2.30 -13.39
C ALA A 16 -23.51 2.74 -14.88
N ARG A 17 -24.44 3.60 -15.31
CA ARG A 17 -24.41 4.16 -16.67
C ARG A 17 -23.24 5.12 -16.86
N LEU A 18 -22.96 5.98 -15.88
CA LEU A 18 -21.83 6.91 -15.93
C LEU A 18 -20.49 6.16 -15.96
N LEU A 19 -20.33 5.13 -15.14
CA LEU A 19 -19.15 4.26 -15.18
C LEU A 19 -19.03 3.57 -16.54
N GLY A 20 -20.13 3.04 -17.10
CA GLY A 20 -20.14 2.45 -18.44
C GLY A 20 -19.66 3.44 -19.52
N ARG A 21 -20.13 4.70 -19.47
CA ARG A 21 -19.69 5.75 -20.39
C ARG A 21 -18.22 6.11 -20.21
N LEU A 22 -17.73 6.13 -18.97
CA LEU A 22 -16.32 6.37 -18.69
C LEU A 22 -15.45 5.25 -19.29
N LEU A 23 -15.83 3.99 -19.09
CA LEU A 23 -15.09 2.84 -19.64
C LEU A 23 -15.14 2.80 -21.18
N GLU A 24 -16.26 3.19 -21.79
CA GLU A 24 -16.37 3.38 -23.25
C GLU A 24 -15.38 4.45 -23.74
N PHE A 25 -15.31 5.58 -23.04
CA PHE A 25 -14.42 6.69 -23.38
C PHE A 25 -12.94 6.34 -23.17
N MET A 26 -12.60 5.60 -22.10
CA MET A 26 -11.27 5.04 -21.84
C MET A 26 -10.86 4.06 -22.95
N GLY A 27 -11.80 3.25 -23.43
CA GLY A 27 -11.56 2.27 -24.49
C GLY A 27 -11.48 2.86 -25.91
N ASN A 28 -11.76 4.14 -26.10
CA ASN A 28 -11.80 4.77 -27.42
C ASN A 28 -10.37 4.91 -28.00
N PRO A 29 -10.04 4.23 -29.12
CA PRO A 29 -8.71 4.29 -29.72
C PRO A 29 -8.29 5.68 -30.17
N ASN A 30 -9.24 6.56 -30.48
CA ASN A 30 -8.96 7.93 -30.92
C ASN A 30 -8.37 8.80 -29.80
N ASN A 31 -8.51 8.40 -28.54
CA ASN A 31 -7.96 9.13 -27.39
C ASN A 31 -6.53 8.64 -27.01
N ARG A 32 -6.01 7.62 -27.71
CA ARG A 32 -4.70 7.03 -27.38
C ARG A 32 -3.58 8.01 -27.69
N GLY A 33 -2.72 8.26 -26.71
CA GLY A 33 -1.61 9.20 -26.83
C GLY A 33 -1.95 10.63 -26.39
N ASP A 34 -3.24 10.97 -26.36
CA ASP A 34 -3.72 12.29 -25.93
C ASP A 34 -4.13 12.31 -24.45
N ILE A 35 -4.62 11.18 -23.93
CA ILE A 35 -5.12 11.05 -22.55
C ILE A 35 -4.41 9.90 -21.83
N LEU A 36 -3.84 10.20 -20.65
CA LEU A 36 -3.32 9.21 -19.71
C LEU A 36 -4.32 8.99 -18.57
N TRP A 37 -4.71 7.74 -18.34
CA TRP A 37 -5.61 7.35 -17.25
C TRP A 37 -4.82 6.80 -16.07
N ILE A 38 -5.04 7.37 -14.89
CA ILE A 38 -4.48 6.88 -13.63
C ILE A 38 -5.64 6.64 -12.66
N GLY A 39 -5.76 5.39 -12.19
CA GLY A 39 -6.72 5.00 -11.17
C GLY A 39 -6.01 4.51 -9.91
N ALA A 40 -6.60 4.78 -8.75
CA ALA A 40 -6.12 4.28 -7.46
C ALA A 40 -7.31 3.81 -6.62
N THR A 41 -7.15 2.68 -5.93
CA THR A 41 -8.18 2.11 -5.06
C THR A 41 -7.56 1.44 -3.84
N ASN A 42 -8.16 1.68 -2.67
CA ASN A 42 -7.81 0.98 -1.43
C ASN A 42 -8.71 -0.26 -1.21
N ARG A 43 -9.61 -0.55 -2.16
CA ARG A 43 -10.57 -1.66 -2.11
C ARG A 43 -10.48 -2.50 -3.39
N PRO A 44 -9.34 -3.18 -3.64
CA PRO A 44 -9.19 -4.05 -4.81
C PRO A 44 -10.21 -5.20 -4.82
N ASP A 45 -10.72 -5.59 -3.65
CA ASP A 45 -11.79 -6.58 -3.48
C ASP A 45 -13.14 -6.17 -4.09
N LEU A 46 -13.39 -4.87 -4.24
CA LEU A 46 -14.63 -4.32 -4.79
C LEU A 46 -14.52 -3.98 -6.29
N MET A 47 -13.34 -4.11 -6.88
CA MET A 47 -13.11 -3.78 -8.28
C MET A 47 -13.57 -4.92 -9.17
N ASP A 48 -14.41 -4.61 -10.16
CA ASP A 48 -14.81 -5.59 -11.15
C ASP A 48 -13.67 -5.88 -12.14
N VAL A 49 -13.58 -7.13 -12.58
CA VAL A 49 -12.51 -7.60 -13.47
C VAL A 49 -12.54 -6.89 -14.83
N ALA A 50 -13.71 -6.45 -15.31
CA ALA A 50 -13.83 -5.82 -16.62
C ALA A 50 -13.24 -4.40 -16.61
N THR A 51 -13.42 -3.65 -15.52
CA THR A 51 -12.84 -2.32 -15.29
C THR A 51 -11.32 -2.41 -15.16
N VAL A 52 -10.81 -3.34 -14.35
CA VAL A 52 -9.36 -3.52 -14.16
C VAL A 52 -8.67 -3.85 -15.48
N ARG A 53 -9.28 -4.70 -16.33
CA ARG A 53 -8.76 -5.04 -17.67
C ARG A 53 -8.72 -3.88 -18.66
N ARG A 54 -9.30 -2.71 -18.36
CA ARG A 54 -9.18 -1.51 -19.20
C ARG A 54 -7.89 -0.74 -18.95
N PHE A 55 -7.21 -1.00 -17.85
CA PHE A 55 -5.90 -0.43 -17.60
C PHE A 55 -4.82 -1.30 -18.24
N ASP A 56 -3.90 -0.67 -18.98
CA ASP A 56 -2.78 -1.36 -19.61
C ASP A 56 -1.76 -1.87 -18.57
N ARG A 57 -1.67 -1.15 -17.44
CA ARG A 57 -0.83 -1.52 -16.29
C ARG A 57 -1.59 -1.35 -14.98
N VAL A 58 -1.48 -2.36 -14.13
CA VAL A 58 -2.01 -2.41 -12.77
C VAL A 58 -0.84 -2.75 -11.85
N PHE A 59 -0.62 -1.88 -10.86
CA PHE A 59 0.49 -1.96 -9.92
C PHE A 59 -0.03 -2.30 -8.52
N ALA A 60 0.68 -3.20 -7.83
CA ALA A 60 0.43 -3.46 -6.42
C ALA A 60 1.06 -2.34 -5.58
N PHE A 61 0.25 -1.67 -4.77
CA PHE A 61 0.73 -0.74 -3.76
C PHE A 61 0.62 -1.40 -2.38
N MET A 62 1.73 -1.42 -1.65
CA MET A 62 1.85 -2.05 -0.34
C MET A 62 2.40 -1.05 0.67
N ASN A 63 2.37 -1.43 1.95
CA ASN A 63 3.13 -0.69 2.97
C ASN A 63 4.62 -0.66 2.59
N PRO A 64 5.31 0.45 2.91
CA PRO A 64 6.74 0.59 2.60
C PRO A 64 7.56 -0.54 3.23
N SER A 65 8.61 -0.97 2.53
CA SER A 65 9.65 -1.82 3.09
C SER A 65 10.42 -1.09 4.19
N ASP A 66 11.28 -1.80 4.92
CA ASP A 66 12.08 -1.18 5.98
C ASP A 66 13.02 -0.11 5.43
N GLN A 67 13.65 -0.36 4.27
CA GLN A 67 14.49 0.61 3.58
C GLN A 67 13.68 1.81 3.09
N ALA A 68 12.50 1.58 2.52
CA ALA A 68 11.60 2.65 2.10
C ALA A 68 11.08 3.47 3.29
N ARG A 69 10.83 2.84 4.46
CA ARG A 69 10.44 3.55 5.69
C ARG A 69 11.57 4.41 6.23
N GLU A 70 12.80 3.92 6.22
CA GLU A 70 13.97 4.71 6.64
C GLU A 70 14.12 5.95 5.77
N ALA A 71 14.07 5.78 4.44
CA ALA A 71 14.09 6.90 3.50
C ALA A 71 12.92 7.85 3.73
N LEU A 72 11.71 7.31 3.95
CA LEU A 72 10.50 8.10 4.24
C LEU A 72 10.66 8.95 5.50
N VAL A 73 11.24 8.41 6.58
CA VAL A 73 11.50 9.19 7.80
C VAL A 73 12.40 10.38 7.50
N GLY A 74 13.53 10.15 6.82
CA GLY A 74 14.44 11.22 6.43
C GLY A 74 13.79 12.27 5.52
N ASP A 75 13.02 11.82 4.53
CA ASP A 75 12.26 12.67 3.62
C ASP A 75 11.23 13.53 4.35
N LEU A 76 10.50 12.96 5.30
CA LEU A 76 9.49 13.67 6.08
C LEU A 76 10.10 14.75 6.95
N LEU A 77 11.26 14.51 7.56
CA LEU A 77 11.97 15.53 8.34
C LEU A 77 12.29 16.76 7.48
N HIS A 78 12.75 16.56 6.25
CA HIS A 78 13.02 17.65 5.31
C HIS A 78 11.74 18.30 4.75
N LYS A 79 10.80 17.51 4.23
CA LYS A 79 9.57 18.00 3.58
C LYS A 79 8.68 18.79 4.54
N LEU A 80 8.68 18.41 5.82
CA LEU A 80 7.91 19.08 6.87
C LEU A 80 8.68 20.23 7.54
N ASN A 81 9.93 20.48 7.13
CA ASN A 81 10.83 21.48 7.73
C ASN A 81 10.95 21.32 9.25
N VAL A 82 11.08 20.07 9.71
CA VAL A 82 11.20 19.71 11.12
C VAL A 82 12.67 19.84 11.51
N PRO A 83 13.05 20.68 12.49
CA PRO A 83 14.40 20.65 13.03
C PRO A 83 14.64 19.31 13.74
N TYR A 84 15.75 18.65 13.46
CA TYR A 84 16.10 17.38 14.10
C TYR A 84 17.57 17.35 14.53
N ASP A 85 17.88 16.46 15.46
CA ASP A 85 19.22 16.21 15.95
C ASP A 85 20.08 15.55 14.85
N PRO A 86 21.32 16.00 14.61
CA PRO A 86 22.25 15.29 13.72
C PRO A 86 22.41 13.79 14.03
N ASP A 87 22.23 13.40 15.29
CA ASP A 87 22.34 12.00 15.74
C ASP A 87 21.00 11.24 15.71
N LEU A 88 19.95 11.81 15.08
CA LEU A 88 18.68 11.11 14.87
C LEU A 88 18.89 9.94 13.89
N ASP A 89 18.60 8.74 14.36
CA ASP A 89 18.76 7.51 13.59
C ASP A 89 17.44 7.17 12.88
N CYS A 90 17.39 7.47 11.59
CA CYS A 90 16.22 7.20 10.73
C CYS A 90 15.95 5.70 10.61
N ASN A 91 16.98 4.84 10.63
CA ASN A 91 16.80 3.39 10.59
C ASN A 91 16.15 2.91 11.88
N ARG A 92 16.61 3.40 13.03
CA ARG A 92 16.01 3.09 14.32
C ARG A 92 14.56 3.57 14.41
N ALA A 93 14.27 4.77 13.91
CA ALA A 93 12.91 5.29 13.81
C ALA A 93 12.03 4.40 12.93
N ALA A 94 12.51 3.98 11.76
CA ALA A 94 11.79 3.09 10.86
C ALA A 94 11.47 1.73 11.50
N GLN A 95 12.42 1.13 12.22
CA GLN A 95 12.21 -0.13 12.96
C GLN A 95 11.11 -0.02 14.03
N LEU A 96 11.00 1.13 14.70
CA LEU A 96 9.92 1.37 15.68
C LEU A 96 8.53 1.44 15.01
N MET A 97 8.49 1.68 13.71
CA MET A 97 7.29 1.83 12.87
C MET A 97 7.17 0.69 11.86
N ALA A 98 7.66 -0.52 12.22
CA ALA A 98 7.40 -1.72 11.43
C ALA A 98 5.89 -1.88 11.17
N ASP A 99 5.56 -2.30 9.95
CA ASP A 99 4.20 -2.48 9.41
C ASP A 99 3.35 -1.20 9.28
N PHE A 100 3.89 -0.02 9.59
CA PHE A 100 3.16 1.23 9.43
C PHE A 100 3.01 1.61 7.95
N SER A 101 1.86 2.17 7.62
CA SER A 101 1.64 2.88 6.35
C SER A 101 2.36 4.23 6.33
N CYS A 102 2.52 4.82 5.14
CA CYS A 102 3.19 6.12 5.00
C CYS A 102 2.51 7.23 5.82
N ASP A 103 1.17 7.22 5.88
CA ASP A 103 0.38 8.17 6.68
C ASP A 103 0.63 8.01 8.19
N GLU A 104 0.75 6.78 8.68
CA GLU A 104 1.04 6.53 10.09
C GLU A 104 2.46 6.95 10.47
N VAL A 105 3.45 6.69 9.60
CA VAL A 105 4.82 7.19 9.78
C VAL A 105 4.83 8.71 9.88
N GLU A 106 4.15 9.40 8.96
CA GLU A 106 4.04 10.86 8.98
C GLU A 106 3.40 11.37 10.28
N LYS A 107 2.32 10.74 10.74
CA LYS A 107 1.66 11.11 12.00
C LYS A 107 2.60 10.97 13.20
N VAL A 108 3.40 9.90 13.26
CA VAL A 108 4.41 9.72 14.33
C VAL A 108 5.48 10.80 14.26
N ILE A 109 6.01 11.13 13.07
CA ILE A 109 7.02 12.18 12.91
C ILE A 109 6.46 13.56 13.30
N ARG A 110 5.24 13.88 12.88
CA ARG A 110 4.55 15.12 13.30
C ARG A 110 4.37 15.18 14.81
N ARG A 111 3.96 14.07 15.43
CA ARG A 111 3.81 13.99 16.89
C ARG A 111 5.15 14.12 17.61
N ALA A 112 6.23 13.55 17.07
CA ALA A 112 7.57 13.72 17.62
C ALA A 112 8.01 15.19 17.58
N TYR A 113 7.69 15.89 16.48
CA TYR A 113 7.93 17.31 16.37
C TYR A 113 7.14 18.13 17.39
N GLU A 114 5.83 17.88 17.56
CA GLU A 114 5.03 18.53 18.59
C GLU A 114 5.61 18.35 19.99
N LEU A 115 6.08 17.13 20.32
CA LEU A 115 6.71 16.86 21.60
C LEU A 115 8.00 17.68 21.77
N SER A 116 8.81 17.83 20.73
CA SER A 116 10.06 18.59 20.78
C SER A 116 9.91 20.09 20.99
N LEU A 117 8.69 20.62 20.81
CA LEU A 117 8.37 22.04 21.03
C LEU A 117 8.00 22.36 22.48
N ALA A 118 7.81 21.35 23.33
CA ALA A 118 7.38 21.55 24.71
C ALA A 118 8.44 22.33 25.54
N PRO A 119 8.03 23.04 26.61
CA PRO A 119 8.96 23.74 27.48
C PRO A 119 10.02 22.80 28.07
N GLY A 120 11.29 23.16 27.93
CA GLY A 120 12.43 22.37 28.40
C GLY A 120 13.02 21.40 27.36
N GLU A 121 12.40 21.28 26.19
CA GLU A 121 12.90 20.45 25.09
C GLU A 121 13.89 21.23 24.20
N PRO A 122 14.76 20.53 23.44
CA PRO A 122 15.84 21.14 22.65
C PRO A 122 15.36 21.85 21.37
N GLN A 123 14.04 21.97 21.17
CA GLN A 123 13.41 22.56 19.98
C GLN A 123 13.85 21.90 18.67
N ARG A 124 14.15 20.60 18.75
CA ARG A 124 14.49 19.71 17.64
C ARG A 124 14.10 18.27 17.98
N VAL A 125 13.68 17.51 16.98
CA VAL A 125 13.33 16.10 17.14
C VAL A 125 14.57 15.27 17.44
N THR A 126 14.46 14.40 18.44
CA THR A 126 15.50 13.43 18.84
C THR A 126 14.95 12.01 18.74
N ASN A 127 15.81 11.00 18.88
CA ASN A 127 15.39 9.60 18.94
C ASN A 127 14.34 9.36 20.05
N GLU A 128 14.46 10.05 21.20
CA GLU A 128 13.51 9.93 22.31
C GLU A 128 12.12 10.48 21.95
N HIS A 129 12.07 11.60 21.23
CA HIS A 129 10.80 12.17 20.76
C HIS A 129 10.05 11.21 19.83
N VAL A 130 10.76 10.56 18.91
CA VAL A 130 10.19 9.54 18.01
C VAL A 130 9.67 8.35 18.82
N ALA A 131 10.45 7.86 19.78
CA ALA A 131 10.04 6.74 20.63
C ALA A 131 8.78 7.08 21.48
N ARG A 132 8.73 8.27 22.07
CA ARG A 132 7.56 8.77 22.84
C ARG A 132 6.34 8.93 21.95
N ALA A 133 6.50 9.53 20.76
CA ALA A 133 5.44 9.68 19.79
C ALA A 133 4.88 8.32 19.38
N ARG A 134 5.75 7.37 19.04
CA ARG A 134 5.37 6.00 18.69
C ARG A 134 4.65 5.27 19.82
N ALA A 135 5.09 5.42 21.07
CA ALA A 135 4.45 4.82 22.23
C ALA A 135 3.04 5.37 22.48
N SER A 136 2.81 6.65 22.15
CA SER A 136 1.49 7.28 22.23
C SER A 136 0.58 6.99 21.02
N PHE A 137 1.12 6.40 19.95
CA PHE A 137 0.38 6.15 18.73
C PHE A 137 -0.46 4.88 18.84
N LYS A 138 -1.79 5.03 18.74
CA LYS A 138 -2.71 3.90 18.60
C LYS A 138 -2.68 3.38 17.16
N HIS A 139 -1.89 2.34 16.94
CA HIS A 139 -1.82 1.66 15.65
C HIS A 139 -3.14 0.91 15.37
N ASN A 140 -3.82 1.28 14.27
CA ASN A 140 -5.07 0.66 13.86
C ASN A 140 -4.80 -0.29 12.69
N TYR A 141 -4.22 -1.44 13.03
CA TYR A 141 -3.74 -2.43 12.07
C TYR A 141 -4.47 -3.75 12.24
N ASP A 142 -5.14 -4.17 11.16
CA ASP A 142 -5.69 -5.53 11.07
C ASP A 142 -4.80 -6.38 10.14
N PRO A 143 -3.93 -7.24 10.69
CA PRO A 143 -3.00 -8.02 9.87
C PRO A 143 -3.70 -8.87 8.82
N VAL A 144 -4.92 -9.35 9.09
CA VAL A 144 -5.68 -10.18 8.14
C VAL A 144 -6.12 -9.34 6.95
N MET A 145 -6.67 -8.15 7.19
CA MET A 145 -7.11 -7.27 6.12
C MET A 145 -5.93 -6.71 5.33
N HIS A 146 -4.83 -6.37 6.01
CA HIS A 146 -3.62 -5.88 5.35
C HIS A 146 -3.00 -6.94 4.42
N GLU A 147 -2.82 -8.18 4.92
CA GLU A 147 -2.33 -9.28 4.10
C GLU A 147 -3.29 -9.56 2.93
N LEU A 148 -4.59 -9.60 3.18
CA LEU A 148 -5.61 -9.84 2.15
C LEU A 148 -5.55 -8.80 1.03
N VAL A 149 -5.51 -7.52 1.37
CA VAL A 149 -5.44 -6.42 0.38
C VAL A 149 -4.12 -6.48 -0.40
N ALA A 150 -3.01 -6.82 0.25
CA ALA A 150 -1.73 -6.97 -0.43
C ALA A 150 -1.75 -8.11 -1.44
N LEU A 151 -2.26 -9.29 -1.06
CA LEU A 151 -2.36 -10.44 -1.97
C LEU A 151 -3.32 -10.17 -3.13
N LEU A 152 -4.46 -9.54 -2.88
CA LEU A 152 -5.39 -9.13 -3.95
C LEU A 152 -4.73 -8.15 -4.92
N SER A 153 -3.93 -7.21 -4.42
CA SER A 153 -3.20 -6.25 -5.25
C SER A 153 -2.14 -6.94 -6.12
N ILE A 154 -1.43 -7.92 -5.56
CA ILE A 154 -0.46 -8.75 -6.30
C ILE A 154 -1.18 -9.56 -7.38
N GLN A 155 -2.29 -10.23 -7.06
CA GLN A 155 -3.07 -10.99 -8.02
C GLN A 155 -3.67 -10.12 -9.14
N GLY A 156 -4.01 -8.86 -8.83
CA GLY A 156 -4.52 -7.89 -9.79
C GLY A 156 -3.44 -7.27 -10.69
N SER A 157 -2.17 -7.38 -10.32
CA SER A 157 -1.06 -6.77 -11.07
C SER A 157 -0.79 -7.52 -12.37
N ASN A 158 -0.37 -6.80 -13.41
CA ASN A 158 -0.17 -7.40 -14.74
C ASN A 158 1.19 -8.10 -14.90
N PHE A 159 2.24 -7.53 -14.31
CA PHE A 159 3.61 -7.99 -14.50
C PHE A 159 4.31 -8.16 -13.15
N ILE A 160 5.04 -9.26 -12.99
CA ILE A 160 5.86 -9.51 -11.80
C ILE A 160 6.95 -8.45 -11.66
N SER A 161 7.52 -7.98 -12.78
CA SER A 161 8.55 -6.93 -12.82
C SER A 161 8.07 -5.56 -12.32
N ASP A 162 6.76 -5.37 -12.21
CA ASP A 162 6.14 -4.13 -11.74
C ASP A 162 5.81 -4.19 -10.24
N LEU A 163 6.12 -5.31 -9.55
CA LEU A 163 5.91 -5.45 -8.12
C LEU A 163 6.96 -4.65 -7.32
N PRO A 164 6.63 -4.18 -6.10
CA PRO A 164 7.44 -3.16 -5.40
C PRO A 164 8.90 -3.48 -5.11
N TRP A 165 9.30 -4.75 -5.11
CA TRP A 165 10.69 -5.18 -4.87
C TRP A 165 11.53 -5.31 -6.15
N TYR A 166 10.99 -4.91 -7.30
CA TYR A 166 11.73 -4.81 -8.57
C TYR A 166 11.96 -3.36 -8.98
N ASP A 167 13.08 -3.10 -9.64
CA ASP A 167 13.37 -1.80 -10.24
C ASP A 167 12.78 -1.65 -11.66
N SER A 168 12.95 -0.47 -12.25
CA SER A 168 12.52 -0.16 -13.63
C SER A 168 13.14 -1.06 -14.72
N LYS A 169 14.18 -1.83 -14.40
CA LYS A 169 14.83 -2.80 -15.30
C LYS A 169 14.37 -4.23 -15.04
N GLY A 170 13.44 -4.43 -14.10
CA GLY A 170 12.95 -5.74 -13.69
C GLY A 170 13.95 -6.53 -12.83
N GLN A 171 14.95 -5.86 -12.24
CA GLN A 171 15.91 -6.48 -11.33
C GLN A 171 15.37 -6.41 -9.90
N ARG A 172 15.47 -7.52 -9.16
CA ARG A 172 15.08 -7.54 -7.74
C ARG A 172 16.07 -6.71 -6.94
N VAL A 173 15.58 -5.66 -6.29
CA VAL A 173 16.40 -4.71 -5.51
C VAL A 173 16.14 -4.79 -4.01
N GLU A 174 15.02 -5.39 -3.62
CA GLU A 174 14.65 -5.58 -2.21
C GLU A 174 14.30 -7.04 -1.94
N GLU A 175 14.41 -7.45 -0.67
CA GLU A 175 13.93 -8.76 -0.22
C GLU A 175 12.40 -8.83 -0.29
N LEU A 176 11.88 -10.05 -0.42
CA LEU A 176 10.45 -10.26 -0.29
C LEU A 176 9.97 -9.89 1.12
N PRO A 177 8.83 -9.17 1.23
CA PRO A 177 8.14 -8.98 2.49
C PRO A 177 7.97 -10.30 3.25
N PRO A 178 8.13 -10.31 4.59
CA PRO A 178 8.07 -11.54 5.37
C PRO A 178 6.83 -12.41 5.12
N PHE A 179 5.66 -11.78 4.96
CA PHE A 179 4.40 -12.50 4.70
C PHE A 179 4.35 -13.21 3.33
N LEU A 180 5.18 -12.80 2.37
CA LEU A 180 5.29 -13.43 1.05
C LEU A 180 6.34 -14.53 0.98
N ARG A 181 7.27 -14.61 1.94
CA ARG A 181 8.37 -15.59 1.91
C ARG A 181 7.87 -17.03 1.93
N ALA A 182 6.78 -17.29 2.67
CA ALA A 182 6.14 -18.59 2.72
C ALA A 182 5.27 -18.90 1.49
N LEU A 183 5.06 -17.91 0.62
CA LEU A 183 4.24 -17.99 -0.60
C LEU A 183 5.11 -17.91 -1.88
N ALA A 184 6.43 -18.08 -1.71
CA ALA A 184 7.41 -18.04 -2.78
C ALA A 184 8.08 -19.41 -2.93
N ASP A 185 8.50 -19.72 -4.15
CA ASP A 185 9.33 -20.89 -4.46
C ASP A 185 10.77 -20.68 -3.97
N ASP A 186 11.59 -21.75 -4.00
CA ASP A 186 12.98 -21.73 -3.52
C ASP A 186 13.87 -20.71 -4.27
N ASP A 187 13.51 -20.37 -5.52
CA ASP A 187 14.18 -19.35 -6.33
C ASP A 187 13.71 -17.92 -6.00
N GLY A 188 12.77 -17.78 -5.06
CA GLY A 188 12.15 -16.54 -4.62
C GLY A 188 11.10 -16.01 -5.57
N SER A 189 10.68 -16.75 -6.60
CA SER A 189 9.52 -16.40 -7.43
C SER A 189 8.21 -16.63 -6.65
N LEU A 190 7.16 -15.86 -6.93
CA LEU A 190 5.89 -15.98 -6.21
C LEU A 190 5.09 -17.18 -6.73
N ASP A 191 4.65 -18.08 -5.84
CA ASP A 191 3.73 -19.16 -6.20
C ASP A 191 2.29 -18.65 -6.18
N MET A 192 1.77 -18.37 -7.38
CA MET A 192 0.41 -17.85 -7.56
C MET A 192 -0.68 -18.82 -7.08
N ARG A 193 -0.43 -20.14 -7.00
CA ARG A 193 -1.39 -21.09 -6.43
C ARG A 193 -1.46 -20.91 -4.91
N GLN A 194 -0.32 -20.84 -4.24
CA GLN A 194 -0.25 -20.61 -2.80
C GLN A 194 -0.85 -19.25 -2.42
N ILE A 195 -0.54 -18.20 -3.20
CA ILE A 195 -1.16 -16.87 -3.02
C ILE A 195 -2.69 -16.95 -3.14
N SER A 196 -3.20 -17.68 -4.13
CA SER A 196 -4.64 -17.79 -4.34
C SER A 196 -5.33 -18.56 -3.20
N GLN A 197 -4.71 -19.64 -2.72
CA GLN A 197 -5.20 -20.39 -1.56
C GLN A 197 -5.22 -19.52 -0.31
N ARG A 198 -4.10 -18.85 -0.01
CA ARG A 198 -3.96 -17.97 1.15
C ARG A 198 -4.97 -16.81 1.12
N THR A 199 -5.20 -16.26 -0.07
CA THR A 199 -6.20 -15.18 -0.28
C THR A 199 -7.60 -15.64 0.13
N GLU A 200 -8.00 -16.86 -0.24
CA GLU A 200 -9.33 -17.37 0.11
C GLU A 200 -9.44 -17.67 1.61
N GLU A 201 -8.40 -18.23 2.23
CA GLU A 201 -8.32 -18.42 3.69
C GLU A 201 -8.52 -17.09 4.44
N LEU A 202 -7.82 -16.04 4.01
CA LEU A 202 -7.95 -14.71 4.63
C LEU A 202 -9.34 -14.10 4.43
N ARG A 203 -9.99 -14.33 3.29
CA ARG A 203 -11.39 -13.90 3.05
C ARG A 203 -12.36 -14.59 4.00
N GLU A 204 -12.20 -15.89 4.23
CA GLU A 204 -13.03 -16.63 5.17
C GLU A 204 -12.86 -16.10 6.60
N ILE A 205 -11.61 -15.87 7.01
CA ILE A 205 -11.31 -15.27 8.32
C ILE A 205 -11.95 -13.88 8.43
N ALA A 206 -11.80 -13.03 7.42
CA ALA A 206 -12.35 -11.67 7.42
C ALA A 206 -13.89 -11.64 7.50
N ARG A 207 -14.58 -12.60 6.88
CA ARG A 207 -16.05 -12.72 6.96
C ARG A 207 -16.55 -13.24 8.31
N SER A 208 -15.71 -13.94 9.06
CA SER A 208 -16.07 -14.58 10.33
C SER A 208 -15.98 -13.65 11.55
N ARG A 209 -15.42 -12.44 11.37
CA ARG A 209 -15.28 -11.40 12.40
C ARG A 209 -16.47 -10.45 12.40
#